data_AF-L8IF92-F1
#
_entry.id   AF-L8IF92-F1
#
_cell.length_a   1.000
_cell.length_b   1.000
_cell.length_c   1.000
_cell.angle_alpha   90.00
_cell.angle_beta   90.00
_cell.angle_gamma   90.00
#
_symmetry.space_group_name_H-M   'P 1'
#
loop_
_entity.id
_entity.type
_entity.pdbx_description
1 polymer ?
#
loop_
_entity_poly.entity_id
_entity_poly.type
_entity_poly.pdbx_seq_one_letter_code
_entity_poly.pdbx_strand_id
1 'polypeptide(L)'
;TVSVGRFQGRPVSLWELLFSKAVPMEQRVTLTQQHRDGALSVEELAAVLRATHEQAAATARTTFAGLRVPVTPGELLRAEIIGQDVYEQLERGQTTAQDVASLDSVQRYLQGTGCIAGLLLPGSQEPLSIHEAYRKGLLRPGTALILLEAQAATGFIIDPKENRRYSVEEALRAGIIGPEVFAKLLSAERAVTGYTDPYTGEAQIATGGVIAPVHSHRVPVDVAYQRGYFDEALNLILADPSDDTKGFFDPNTHENLTYMQLLERCVRDPNTGLYLLPLT
;
A
#
# COMPACT_ATOMS: atom_id res chain seq x y z
N THR A 1 -14.13 -29.60 11.29
CA THR A 1 -13.70 -29.00 10.00
C THR A 1 -14.10 -27.53 10.01
N VAL A 2 -13.38 -26.67 9.27
CA VAL A 2 -13.76 -25.25 9.12
C VAL A 2 -14.57 -25.12 7.83
N SER A 3 -15.62 -24.32 7.86
CA SER A 3 -16.60 -24.15 6.76
C SER A 3 -16.13 -23.12 5.71
N VAL A 4 -15.12 -22.31 6.01
CA VAL A 4 -14.70 -21.14 5.23
C VAL A 4 -13.19 -20.90 5.24
N GLY A 5 -12.70 -20.08 4.29
CA GLY A 5 -11.32 -19.64 4.20
C GLY A 5 -10.34 -20.72 3.71
N ARG A 6 -9.03 -20.50 3.90
CA ARG A 6 -7.94 -21.42 3.47
C ARG A 6 -8.10 -22.86 4.01
N PHE A 7 -8.87 -23.02 5.06
CA PHE A 7 -9.08 -24.27 5.80
C PHE A 7 -10.38 -25.00 5.43
N GLN A 8 -11.15 -24.46 4.47
CA GLN A 8 -12.44 -25.02 4.05
C GLN A 8 -12.32 -26.48 3.61
N GLY A 9 -13.14 -27.36 4.20
CA GLY A 9 -13.26 -28.76 3.80
C GLY A 9 -12.04 -29.65 4.10
N ARG A 10 -11.01 -29.12 4.79
CA ARG A 10 -9.82 -29.88 5.18
C ARG A 10 -9.81 -30.19 6.68
N PRO A 11 -9.24 -31.32 7.11
CA PRO A 11 -8.90 -31.53 8.52
C PRO A 11 -7.74 -30.59 8.88
N VAL A 12 -7.92 -29.81 9.95
CA VAL A 12 -6.97 -28.76 10.39
C VAL A 12 -6.83 -28.85 11.90
N SER A 13 -5.61 -28.73 12.39
CA SER A 13 -5.32 -28.78 13.82
C SER A 13 -5.73 -27.48 14.52
N LEU A 14 -6.05 -27.56 15.82
CA LEU A 14 -6.31 -26.35 16.63
C LEU A 14 -5.10 -25.42 16.68
N TRP A 15 -3.89 -25.98 16.62
CA TRP A 15 -2.65 -25.23 16.54
C TRP A 15 -2.58 -24.36 15.28
N GLU A 16 -2.88 -24.93 14.10
CA GLU A 16 -2.91 -24.19 12.84
C GLU A 16 -3.98 -23.08 12.84
N LEU A 17 -5.14 -23.32 13.47
CA LEU A 17 -6.18 -22.30 13.59
C LEU A 17 -5.79 -21.17 14.54
N LEU A 18 -5.19 -21.50 15.69
CA LEU A 18 -4.77 -20.54 16.72
C LEU A 18 -3.68 -19.60 16.20
N PHE A 19 -2.71 -20.10 15.43
CA PHE A 19 -1.60 -19.30 14.91
C PHE A 19 -1.86 -18.69 13.51
N SER A 20 -3.05 -18.88 12.96
CA SER A 20 -3.46 -18.24 11.72
C SER A 20 -3.58 -16.72 11.84
N LYS A 21 -3.53 -16.01 10.70
CA LYS A 21 -3.72 -14.54 10.65
C LYS A 21 -5.08 -14.08 11.18
N ALA A 22 -6.08 -14.96 11.20
CA ALA A 22 -7.44 -14.64 11.65
C ALA A 22 -7.53 -14.42 13.17
N VAL A 23 -6.55 -14.91 13.95
CA VAL A 23 -6.54 -14.79 15.42
C VAL A 23 -5.42 -13.82 15.84
N PRO A 24 -5.76 -12.61 16.35
CA PRO A 24 -4.80 -11.63 16.84
C PRO A 24 -3.96 -12.15 18.00
N MET A 25 -2.74 -11.61 18.17
CA MET A 25 -1.80 -12.09 19.19
C MET A 25 -2.36 -12.01 20.61
N GLU A 26 -3.05 -10.93 20.98
CA GLU A 26 -3.68 -10.78 22.29
C GLU A 26 -4.69 -11.91 22.56
N GLN A 27 -5.54 -12.18 21.56
CA GLN A 27 -6.55 -13.23 21.66
C GLN A 27 -5.91 -14.63 21.75
N ARG A 28 -4.77 -14.86 21.09
CA ARG A 28 -4.00 -16.13 21.25
C ARG A 28 -3.54 -16.34 22.68
N VAL A 29 -3.00 -15.29 23.30
CA VAL A 29 -2.52 -15.35 24.69
C VAL A 29 -3.69 -15.66 25.63
N THR A 30 -4.81 -14.93 25.51
CA THR A 30 -6.00 -15.15 26.33
C THR A 30 -6.55 -16.57 26.20
N LEU A 31 -6.73 -17.06 24.97
CA LEU A 31 -7.29 -18.41 24.73
C LEU A 31 -6.37 -19.52 25.24
N THR A 32 -5.05 -19.37 25.07
CA THR A 32 -4.08 -20.35 25.56
C THR A 32 -4.07 -20.39 27.09
N GLN A 33 -4.19 -19.23 27.75
CA GLN A 33 -4.22 -19.13 29.20
C GLN A 33 -5.50 -19.74 29.79
N GLN A 34 -6.67 -19.39 29.23
CA GLN A 34 -7.97 -19.94 29.67
C GLN A 34 -8.03 -21.47 29.51
N HIS A 35 -7.45 -22.01 28.44
CA HIS A 35 -7.37 -23.47 28.27
C HIS A 35 -6.40 -24.11 29.28
N ARG A 36 -5.22 -23.49 29.50
CA ARG A 36 -4.23 -23.97 30.48
C ARG A 36 -4.79 -24.01 31.90
N ASP A 37 -5.61 -23.04 32.25
CA ASP A 37 -6.22 -22.90 33.58
C ASP A 37 -7.49 -23.76 33.74
N GLY A 38 -7.85 -24.55 32.72
CA GLY A 38 -9.00 -25.47 32.73
C GLY A 38 -10.36 -24.77 32.59
N ALA A 39 -10.37 -23.45 32.40
CA ALA A 39 -11.58 -22.64 32.22
C ALA A 39 -12.19 -22.77 30.81
N LEU A 40 -11.44 -23.32 29.85
CA LEU A 40 -11.89 -23.56 28.48
C LEU A 40 -11.57 -25.01 28.09
N SER A 41 -12.58 -25.78 27.69
CA SER A 41 -12.38 -27.13 27.18
C SER A 41 -11.75 -27.14 25.78
N VAL A 42 -11.26 -28.30 25.33
CA VAL A 42 -10.73 -28.45 23.96
C VAL A 42 -11.85 -28.25 22.92
N GLU A 43 -13.07 -28.72 23.20
CA GLU A 43 -14.22 -28.52 22.32
C GLU A 43 -14.64 -27.04 22.24
N GLU A 44 -14.63 -26.33 23.37
CA GLU A 44 -14.95 -24.90 23.45
C GLU A 44 -13.89 -24.06 22.73
N LEU A 45 -12.60 -24.36 22.93
CA LEU A 45 -11.51 -23.73 22.19
C LEU A 45 -11.69 -23.93 20.67
N ALA A 46 -12.06 -25.14 20.25
CA ALA A 46 -12.33 -25.44 18.85
C ALA A 46 -13.54 -24.66 18.29
N ALA A 47 -14.58 -24.45 19.10
CA ALA A 47 -15.75 -23.68 18.71
C ALA A 47 -15.42 -22.18 18.58
N VAL A 48 -14.70 -21.60 19.55
CA VAL A 48 -14.25 -20.21 19.51
C VAL A 48 -13.37 -19.96 18.30
N LEU A 49 -12.38 -20.82 18.05
CA LEU A 49 -11.50 -20.68 16.88
C LEU A 49 -12.29 -20.79 15.57
N ARG A 50 -13.25 -21.72 15.44
CA ARG A 50 -14.12 -21.79 14.24
C ARG A 50 -14.93 -20.52 14.05
N ALA A 51 -15.57 -20.02 15.10
CA ALA A 51 -16.35 -18.79 15.06
C ALA A 51 -15.47 -17.58 14.68
N THR A 52 -14.24 -17.48 15.21
CA THR A 52 -13.29 -16.43 14.82
C THR A 52 -12.92 -16.50 13.34
N HIS A 53 -12.72 -17.71 12.79
CA HIS A 53 -12.45 -17.89 11.35
C HIS A 53 -13.66 -17.58 10.48
N GLU A 54 -14.86 -17.96 10.91
CA GLU A 54 -16.13 -17.63 10.24
C GLU A 54 -16.37 -16.12 10.23
N GLN A 55 -16.19 -15.47 11.37
CA GLN A 55 -16.28 -14.02 11.49
C GLN A 55 -15.20 -13.33 10.66
N ALA A 56 -13.95 -13.78 10.71
CA ALA A 56 -12.87 -13.21 9.89
C ALA A 56 -13.14 -13.37 8.39
N ALA A 57 -13.72 -14.49 7.96
CA ALA A 57 -14.10 -14.70 6.56
C ALA A 57 -15.30 -13.84 6.14
N ALA A 58 -16.28 -13.65 7.02
CA ALA A 58 -17.42 -12.75 6.79
C ALA A 58 -16.94 -11.29 6.68
N THR A 59 -16.09 -10.84 7.61
CA THR A 59 -15.45 -9.53 7.56
C THR A 59 -14.59 -9.36 6.30
N ALA A 60 -13.81 -10.38 5.91
CA ALA A 60 -12.99 -10.32 4.71
C ALA A 60 -13.81 -10.21 3.41
N ARG A 61 -15.06 -10.67 3.39
CA ARG A 61 -15.98 -10.49 2.25
C ARG A 61 -16.55 -9.07 2.17
N THR A 62 -16.56 -8.34 3.28
CA THR A 62 -17.14 -7.00 3.38
C THR A 62 -16.08 -5.90 3.42
N THR A 63 -14.84 -6.19 3.80
CA THR A 63 -13.74 -5.21 3.84
C THR A 63 -12.86 -5.26 2.59
N PHE A 64 -12.25 -4.13 2.26
CA PHE A 64 -11.34 -3.94 1.14
C PHE A 64 -9.88 -4.09 1.58
N ALA A 65 -9.02 -4.56 0.69
CA ALA A 65 -7.58 -4.58 0.95
C ALA A 65 -6.99 -3.16 0.80
N GLY A 66 -6.57 -2.56 1.91
CA GLY A 66 -5.81 -1.31 1.93
C GLY A 66 -4.30 -1.51 1.83
N LEU A 67 -3.55 -0.45 2.06
CA LEU A 67 -2.09 -0.39 1.96
C LEU A 67 -1.37 -1.16 3.10
N ARG A 68 -1.97 -1.24 4.28
CA ARG A 68 -1.42 -1.90 5.48
C ARG A 68 -2.48 -2.70 6.23
N VAL A 69 -3.68 -2.13 6.38
CA VAL A 69 -4.82 -2.76 7.05
C VAL A 69 -6.06 -2.77 6.16
N PRO A 70 -7.02 -3.67 6.41
CA PRO A 70 -8.28 -3.67 5.68
C PRO A 70 -9.08 -2.37 5.89
N VAL A 71 -9.80 -1.95 4.86
CA VAL A 71 -10.65 -0.75 4.84
C VAL A 71 -12.10 -1.18 4.87
N THR A 72 -12.93 -0.48 5.65
CA THR A 72 -14.37 -0.80 5.75
C THR A 72 -15.18 -0.07 4.68
N PRO A 73 -16.33 -0.61 4.24
CA PRO A 73 -17.23 0.10 3.33
C PRO A 73 -17.67 1.47 3.86
N GLY A 74 -17.95 1.56 5.16
CA GLY A 74 -18.33 2.83 5.79
C GLY A 74 -17.23 3.88 5.75
N GLU A 75 -15.95 3.46 5.75
CA GLU A 75 -14.84 4.38 5.54
C GLU A 75 -14.77 4.88 4.09
N LEU A 76 -14.90 3.98 3.10
CA LEU A 76 -14.94 4.40 1.69
C LEU A 76 -16.11 5.35 1.41
N LEU A 77 -17.26 5.16 2.05
CA LEU A 77 -18.40 6.06 1.96
C LEU A 77 -18.09 7.43 2.58
N ARG A 78 -17.55 7.47 3.81
CA ARG A 78 -17.13 8.74 4.45
C ARG A 78 -16.03 9.47 3.70
N ALA A 79 -15.22 8.74 2.95
CA ALA A 79 -14.15 9.27 2.12
C ALA A 79 -14.63 9.66 0.71
N GLU A 80 -15.94 9.55 0.45
CA GLU A 80 -16.57 9.89 -0.83
C GLU A 80 -16.01 9.08 -2.02
N ILE A 81 -15.44 7.90 -1.74
CA ILE A 81 -14.89 6.97 -2.75
C ILE A 81 -16.00 6.11 -3.34
N ILE A 82 -17.01 5.75 -2.53
CA ILE A 82 -18.20 5.03 -2.97
C ILE A 82 -19.46 5.81 -2.61
N GLY A 83 -20.50 5.65 -3.44
CA GLY A 83 -21.82 6.22 -3.18
C GLY A 83 -22.61 5.46 -2.12
N GLN A 84 -23.64 6.12 -1.59
CA GLN A 84 -24.58 5.54 -0.63
C GLN A 84 -25.28 4.29 -1.16
N ASP A 85 -25.59 4.26 -2.46
CA ASP A 85 -26.20 3.14 -3.16
C ASP A 85 -25.30 1.90 -3.16
N VAL A 86 -24.01 2.07 -3.47
CA VAL A 86 -23.01 0.99 -3.46
C VAL A 86 -22.79 0.48 -2.04
N TYR A 87 -22.71 1.39 -1.07
CA TYR A 87 -22.60 1.03 0.34
C TYR A 87 -23.78 0.16 0.80
N GLU A 88 -25.02 0.55 0.49
CA GLU A 88 -26.21 -0.23 0.83
C GLU A 88 -26.25 -1.59 0.12
N GLN A 89 -25.79 -1.68 -1.13
CA GLN A 89 -25.68 -2.96 -1.83
C GLN A 89 -24.67 -3.90 -1.17
N LEU A 90 -23.56 -3.37 -0.64
CA LEU A 90 -22.57 -4.15 0.13
C LEU A 90 -23.16 -4.65 1.45
N GLU A 91 -23.85 -3.79 2.20
CA GLU A 91 -24.51 -4.16 3.47
C GLU A 91 -25.62 -5.21 3.27
N ARG A 92 -26.35 -5.15 2.15
CA ARG A 92 -27.38 -6.12 1.78
C ARG A 92 -26.83 -7.39 1.12
N GLY A 93 -25.52 -7.46 0.85
CA GLY A 93 -24.88 -8.59 0.16
C GLY A 93 -25.27 -8.75 -1.31
N GLN A 94 -25.75 -7.68 -1.96
CA GLN A 94 -26.13 -7.66 -3.38
C GLN A 94 -24.91 -7.52 -4.30
N THR A 95 -23.82 -6.95 -3.78
CA THR A 95 -22.50 -6.89 -4.42
C THR A 95 -21.42 -7.28 -3.41
N THR A 96 -20.21 -7.57 -3.88
CA THR A 96 -19.09 -7.97 -3.02
C THR A 96 -18.02 -6.90 -2.93
N ALA A 97 -17.22 -6.91 -1.84
CA ALA A 97 -16.07 -6.01 -1.74
C ALA A 97 -15.06 -6.24 -2.87
N GLN A 98 -14.95 -7.47 -3.39
CA GLN A 98 -14.06 -7.78 -4.51
C GLN A 98 -14.52 -7.12 -5.81
N ASP A 99 -15.82 -7.17 -6.12
CA ASP A 99 -16.37 -6.55 -7.33
C ASP A 99 -16.21 -5.03 -7.27
N VAL A 100 -16.53 -4.42 -6.12
CA VAL A 100 -16.39 -2.97 -5.92
C VAL A 100 -14.90 -2.55 -5.93
N ALA A 101 -14.00 -3.34 -5.35
CA ALA A 101 -12.56 -3.06 -5.38
C ALA A 101 -11.96 -3.11 -6.79
N SER A 102 -12.59 -3.85 -7.72
CA SER A 102 -12.12 -3.99 -9.10
C SER A 102 -12.45 -2.77 -9.98
N LEU A 103 -13.29 -1.86 -9.49
CA LEU A 103 -13.60 -0.62 -10.19
C LEU A 103 -12.40 0.33 -10.14
N ASP A 104 -11.96 0.86 -11.29
CA ASP A 104 -10.84 1.82 -11.37
C ASP A 104 -11.04 3.04 -10.46
N SER A 105 -12.30 3.48 -10.29
CA SER A 105 -12.67 4.58 -9.40
C SER A 105 -12.38 4.30 -7.92
N VAL A 106 -12.38 3.03 -7.50
CA VAL A 106 -12.12 2.59 -6.12
C VAL A 106 -10.67 2.12 -5.96
N GLN A 107 -10.17 1.36 -6.93
CA GLN A 107 -8.82 0.79 -6.90
C GLN A 107 -7.74 1.87 -6.74
N ARG A 108 -7.91 3.00 -7.44
CA ARG A 108 -6.98 4.14 -7.34
C ARG A 108 -6.83 4.66 -5.92
N TYR A 109 -7.88 4.55 -5.10
CA TYR A 109 -7.85 4.99 -3.71
C TYR A 109 -7.39 3.89 -2.77
N LEU A 110 -7.68 2.61 -3.05
CA LEU A 110 -7.20 1.51 -2.23
C LEU A 110 -5.69 1.27 -2.35
N GLN A 111 -5.15 1.33 -3.58
CA GLN A 111 -3.77 0.92 -3.86
C GLN A 111 -2.94 1.97 -4.63
N GLY A 112 -3.56 3.04 -5.12
CA GLY A 112 -2.92 4.01 -6.01
C GLY A 112 -2.99 3.63 -7.48
N THR A 113 -2.54 4.53 -8.35
CA THR A 113 -2.49 4.34 -9.82
C THR A 113 -1.15 3.79 -10.33
N GLY A 114 -0.26 3.42 -9.41
CA GLY A 114 1.11 2.96 -9.69
C GLY A 114 2.13 4.09 -9.57
N CYS A 115 3.37 3.73 -9.20
CA CYS A 115 4.50 4.64 -9.05
C CYS A 115 5.68 4.12 -9.89
N ILE A 116 6.73 4.93 -10.04
CA ILE A 116 7.99 4.53 -10.71
C ILE A 116 8.61 3.39 -9.90
N ALA A 117 8.45 2.16 -10.39
CA ALA A 117 8.83 0.93 -9.70
C ALA A 117 10.34 0.62 -9.80
N GLY A 118 10.97 1.11 -10.85
CA GLY A 118 12.33 0.76 -11.19
C GLY A 118 12.77 1.38 -12.52
N LEU A 119 13.87 0.86 -13.05
CA LEU A 119 14.46 1.30 -14.29
C LEU A 119 14.51 0.15 -15.29
N LEU A 120 14.48 0.49 -16.57
CA LEU A 120 14.64 -0.45 -17.66
C LEU A 120 15.94 -0.13 -18.41
N LEU A 121 16.84 -1.12 -18.54
CA LEU A 121 18.11 -0.92 -19.25
C LEU A 121 17.91 -0.84 -20.77
N PRO A 122 18.74 -0.05 -21.50
CA PRO A 122 18.68 0.00 -22.95
C PRO A 122 18.92 -1.40 -23.55
N GLY A 123 18.03 -1.81 -24.46
CA GLY A 123 18.14 -3.10 -25.15
C GLY A 123 17.85 -4.35 -24.31
N SER A 124 17.54 -4.19 -23.01
CA SER A 124 17.11 -5.28 -22.13
C SER A 124 15.65 -5.10 -21.74
N GLN A 125 14.93 -6.21 -21.59
CA GLN A 125 13.62 -6.24 -20.94
C GLN A 125 13.74 -6.52 -19.42
N GLU A 126 14.97 -6.55 -18.89
CA GLU A 126 15.21 -6.81 -17.47
C GLU A 126 14.97 -5.53 -16.64
N PRO A 127 13.98 -5.53 -15.72
CA PRO A 127 13.79 -4.43 -14.80
C PRO A 127 14.87 -4.42 -13.72
N LEU A 128 15.33 -3.24 -13.33
CA LEU A 128 16.19 -3.02 -12.16
C LEU A 128 15.41 -2.28 -11.09
N SER A 129 15.59 -2.67 -9.82
CA SER A 129 15.14 -1.82 -8.72
C SER A 129 15.95 -0.51 -8.69
N ILE A 130 15.39 0.54 -8.08
CA ILE A 130 16.07 1.83 -7.97
C ILE A 130 17.39 1.67 -7.19
N HIS A 131 17.40 0.86 -6.13
CA HIS A 131 18.60 0.62 -5.34
C HIS A 131 19.66 -0.19 -6.11
N GLU A 132 19.24 -1.15 -6.95
CA GLU A 132 20.17 -1.85 -7.83
C GLU A 132 20.80 -0.91 -8.87
N ALA A 133 20.00 -0.04 -9.49
CA ALA A 133 20.52 0.95 -10.45
C ALA A 133 21.51 1.92 -9.79
N TYR A 134 21.23 2.36 -8.56
CA TYR A 134 22.17 3.11 -7.74
C TYR A 134 23.47 2.35 -7.49
N ARG A 135 23.42 1.10 -7.02
CA ARG A 135 24.63 0.29 -6.76
C ARG A 135 25.46 0.03 -8.01
N LYS A 136 24.81 -0.01 -9.18
CA LYS A 136 25.47 -0.13 -10.50
C LYS A 136 26.00 1.20 -11.04
N GLY A 137 25.80 2.32 -10.34
CA GLY A 137 26.25 3.65 -10.76
C GLY A 137 25.42 4.28 -11.89
N LEU A 138 24.24 3.72 -12.19
CA LEU A 138 23.34 4.22 -13.23
C LEU A 138 22.51 5.42 -12.75
N LEU A 139 22.30 5.52 -11.44
CA LEU A 139 21.67 6.67 -10.80
C LEU A 139 22.64 7.33 -9.83
N ARG A 140 22.60 8.67 -9.81
CA ARG A 140 23.25 9.45 -8.76
C ARG A 140 22.59 9.17 -7.41
N PRO A 141 23.34 9.23 -6.28
CA PRO A 141 22.80 8.93 -4.95
C PRO A 141 21.54 9.76 -4.61
N GLY A 142 21.54 11.05 -4.96
CA GLY A 142 20.39 11.94 -4.71
C GLY A 142 19.14 11.54 -5.51
N THR A 143 19.29 11.27 -6.80
CA THR A 143 18.18 10.84 -7.67
C THR A 143 17.57 9.52 -7.19
N ALA A 144 18.42 8.56 -6.81
CA ALA A 144 17.96 7.27 -6.30
C ALA A 144 17.21 7.42 -4.96
N LEU A 145 17.72 8.26 -4.06
CA LEU A 145 17.07 8.52 -2.77
C LEU A 145 15.67 9.12 -2.96
N ILE A 146 15.54 10.16 -3.78
CA ILE A 146 14.26 10.85 -4.01
C ILE A 146 13.21 9.89 -4.63
N LEU A 147 13.62 9.04 -5.59
CA LEU A 147 12.73 8.04 -6.17
C LEU A 147 12.30 6.96 -5.14
N LEU A 148 13.20 6.54 -4.26
CA LEU A 148 12.86 5.61 -3.17
C LEU A 148 11.96 6.26 -2.11
N GLU A 149 12.17 7.53 -1.78
CA GLU A 149 11.29 8.30 -0.89
C GLU A 149 9.89 8.43 -1.49
N ALA A 150 9.78 8.65 -2.80
CA ALA A 150 8.50 8.62 -3.50
C ALA A 150 7.83 7.25 -3.45
N GLN A 151 8.57 6.14 -3.61
CA GLN A 151 8.00 4.79 -3.41
C GLN A 151 7.48 4.59 -1.98
N ALA A 152 8.29 4.93 -0.97
CA ALA A 152 7.92 4.83 0.43
C ALA A 152 6.66 5.66 0.73
N ALA A 153 6.63 6.91 0.28
CA ALA A 153 5.51 7.83 0.47
C ALA A 153 4.26 7.41 -0.30
N THR A 154 4.38 6.67 -1.41
CA THR A 154 3.22 6.15 -2.16
C THR A 154 2.71 4.81 -1.63
N GLY A 155 3.36 4.28 -0.61
CA GLY A 155 2.89 3.20 0.22
C GLY A 155 3.77 1.95 0.17
N PHE A 156 4.71 1.77 -0.76
CA PHE A 156 5.52 0.56 -0.78
C PHE A 156 6.86 0.78 -1.48
N ILE A 157 7.91 0.14 -0.96
CA ILE A 157 9.12 -0.11 -1.74
C ILE A 157 8.86 -1.28 -2.68
N ILE A 158 9.22 -1.11 -3.97
CA ILE A 158 8.90 -2.08 -5.01
C ILE A 158 10.15 -2.82 -5.45
N ASP A 159 10.05 -4.14 -5.51
CA ASP A 159 10.95 -4.99 -6.28
C ASP A 159 10.29 -5.33 -7.62
N PRO A 160 10.74 -4.71 -8.73
CA PRO A 160 10.11 -4.91 -10.02
C PRO A 160 10.43 -6.26 -10.66
N LYS A 161 11.47 -6.98 -10.19
CA LYS A 161 11.84 -8.30 -10.74
C LYS A 161 10.87 -9.38 -10.27
N GLU A 162 10.55 -9.35 -8.98
CA GLU A 162 9.64 -10.31 -8.36
C GLU A 162 8.19 -9.80 -8.32
N ASN A 163 7.93 -8.58 -8.78
CA ASN A 163 6.65 -7.86 -8.66
C ASN A 163 6.12 -7.86 -7.21
N ARG A 164 7.03 -7.59 -6.26
CA ARG A 164 6.71 -7.58 -4.82
C ARG A 164 6.75 -6.18 -4.26
N ARG A 165 5.85 -5.94 -3.30
CA ARG A 165 5.69 -4.69 -2.58
C ARG A 165 6.04 -4.93 -1.11
N TYR A 166 6.85 -4.06 -0.54
CA TYR A 166 7.37 -4.18 0.81
C TYR A 166 7.09 -2.91 1.60
N SER A 167 6.87 -3.04 2.90
CA SER A 167 7.14 -1.93 3.82
C SER A 167 8.64 -1.62 3.85
N VAL A 168 9.03 -0.44 4.34
CA VAL A 168 10.46 -0.05 4.41
C VAL A 168 11.27 -1.05 5.25
N GLU A 169 10.73 -1.50 6.38
CA GLU A 169 11.39 -2.49 7.24
C GLU A 169 11.53 -3.87 6.57
N GLU A 170 10.54 -4.30 5.80
CA GLU A 170 10.62 -5.55 5.05
C GLU A 170 11.61 -5.45 3.89
N ALA A 171 11.63 -4.30 3.20
CA ALA A 171 12.56 -4.05 2.10
C ALA A 171 14.01 -4.09 2.57
N LEU A 172 14.32 -3.54 3.75
CA LEU A 172 15.65 -3.64 4.36
C LEU A 172 16.01 -5.09 4.67
N ARG A 173 15.10 -5.85 5.30
CA ARG A 173 15.32 -7.26 5.63
C ARG A 173 15.50 -8.14 4.38
N ALA A 174 14.81 -7.80 3.30
CA ALA A 174 14.92 -8.47 2.01
C ALA A 174 16.10 -8.00 1.15
N GLY A 175 16.85 -6.97 1.58
CA GLY A 175 17.98 -6.42 0.83
C GLY A 175 17.60 -5.64 -0.44
N ILE A 176 16.33 -5.23 -0.55
CA ILE A 176 15.83 -4.39 -1.66
C ILE A 176 16.34 -2.96 -1.52
N ILE A 177 16.59 -2.50 -0.29
CA ILE A 177 17.21 -1.21 0.03
C ILE A 177 18.41 -1.40 0.95
N GLY A 178 19.31 -0.42 0.97
CA GLY A 178 20.45 -0.37 1.87
C GLY A 178 20.13 0.29 3.22
N PRO A 179 20.90 -0.03 4.28
CA PRO A 179 20.72 0.58 5.61
C PRO A 179 20.94 2.10 5.63
N GLU A 180 21.72 2.63 4.68
CA GLU A 180 22.05 4.06 4.58
C GLU A 180 20.86 4.96 4.26
N VAL A 181 19.83 4.43 3.59
CA VAL A 181 18.61 5.17 3.25
C VAL A 181 17.46 4.88 4.23
N PHE A 182 17.58 3.85 5.08
CA PHE A 182 16.49 3.33 5.91
C PHE A 182 15.79 4.41 6.74
N ALA A 183 16.52 5.25 7.47
CA ALA A 183 15.94 6.27 8.33
C ALA A 183 15.12 7.31 7.53
N LYS A 184 15.60 7.68 6.34
CA LYS A 184 14.91 8.62 5.47
C LYS A 184 13.66 8.01 4.84
N LEU A 185 13.76 6.78 4.34
CA LEU A 185 12.62 6.07 3.78
C LEU A 185 11.55 5.77 4.82
N LEU A 186 11.94 5.43 6.06
CA LEU A 186 11.00 5.23 7.16
C LEU A 186 10.29 6.54 7.52
N SER A 187 10.99 7.67 7.44
CA SER A 187 10.37 9.00 7.58
C SER A 187 9.35 9.26 6.48
N ALA A 188 9.69 8.95 5.21
CA ALA A 188 8.81 9.13 4.06
C ALA A 188 7.58 8.19 4.09
N GLU A 189 7.74 6.92 4.50
CA GLU A 189 6.63 5.97 4.69
C GLU A 189 5.66 6.43 5.80
N ARG A 190 6.20 7.10 6.82
CA ARG A 190 5.44 7.65 7.95
C ARG A 190 4.96 9.08 7.72
N ALA A 191 5.24 9.68 6.55
CA ALA A 191 4.75 11.01 6.19
C ALA A 191 3.24 10.93 5.97
N VAL A 192 2.54 11.10 7.07
CA VAL A 192 1.14 10.75 7.25
C VAL A 192 0.32 12.01 7.54
N THR A 193 0.89 12.96 8.28
CA THR A 193 0.40 14.34 8.43
C THR A 193 1.61 15.26 8.49
N GLY A 194 1.63 16.30 7.67
CA GLY A 194 2.76 17.22 7.59
C GLY A 194 3.87 16.67 6.69
N TYR A 195 3.60 16.67 5.39
CA TYR A 195 4.67 16.60 4.40
C TYR A 195 5.66 17.72 4.73
N THR A 196 6.79 17.35 5.35
CA THR A 196 7.91 18.27 5.54
C THR A 196 8.58 18.56 4.19
N ASP A 197 8.31 17.73 3.19
CA ASP A 197 8.87 17.81 1.85
C ASP A 197 7.76 17.81 0.77
N PRO A 198 7.62 18.89 -0.01
CA PRO A 198 6.68 18.99 -1.12
C PRO A 198 6.73 17.83 -2.11
N TYR A 199 7.90 17.23 -2.37
CA TYR A 199 8.06 16.19 -3.39
C TYR A 199 7.35 14.89 -3.02
N THR A 200 7.32 14.55 -1.72
CA THR A 200 6.60 13.36 -1.24
C THR A 200 5.08 13.53 -1.33
N GLY A 201 4.58 14.77 -1.15
CA GLY A 201 3.17 15.10 -1.37
C GLY A 201 2.78 15.03 -2.85
N GLU A 202 3.64 15.58 -3.72
CA GLU A 202 3.46 15.54 -5.17
C GLU A 202 3.35 14.11 -5.69
N ALA A 203 4.24 13.22 -5.26
CA ALA A 203 4.21 11.81 -5.64
C ALA A 203 2.92 11.11 -5.18
N GLN A 204 2.39 11.42 -4.00
CA GLN A 204 1.11 10.84 -3.57
C GLN A 204 -0.07 11.30 -4.44
N ILE A 205 -0.16 12.60 -4.73
CA ILE A 205 -1.23 13.16 -5.58
C ILE A 205 -1.18 12.55 -6.98
N ALA A 206 0.00 12.52 -7.60
CA ALA A 206 0.21 11.95 -8.92
C ALA A 206 -0.15 10.45 -9.00
N THR A 207 -0.12 9.75 -7.87
CA THR A 207 -0.38 8.30 -7.78
C THR A 207 -1.76 7.95 -7.20
N GLY A 208 -2.71 8.88 -7.22
CA GLY A 208 -4.13 8.60 -6.99
C GLY A 208 -4.79 9.41 -5.89
N GLY A 209 -4.03 10.11 -5.04
CA GLY A 209 -4.55 10.92 -3.94
C GLY A 209 -3.71 10.81 -2.67
N VAL A 210 -4.09 11.55 -1.64
CA VAL A 210 -3.37 11.65 -0.36
C VAL A 210 -3.63 10.42 0.50
N ILE A 211 -2.61 9.76 1.02
CA ILE A 211 -2.75 8.61 1.91
C ILE A 211 -3.31 9.06 3.25
N ALA A 212 -4.42 8.45 3.67
CA ALA A 212 -5.04 8.69 4.96
C ALA A 212 -4.27 7.98 6.08
N PRO A 213 -3.72 8.73 7.05
CA PRO A 213 -2.95 8.23 8.20
C PRO A 213 -3.38 6.92 8.84
N VAL A 214 -4.65 6.89 9.23
CA VAL A 214 -5.21 5.87 10.11
C VAL A 214 -6.00 4.85 9.30
N HIS A 215 -6.34 5.18 8.05
CA HIS A 215 -7.36 4.45 7.29
C HIS A 215 -6.76 3.62 6.16
N SER A 216 -5.44 3.72 5.94
CA SER A 216 -4.70 2.78 5.09
C SER A 216 -5.18 2.72 3.63
N HIS A 217 -5.76 3.81 3.16
CA HIS A 217 -6.10 4.04 1.76
C HIS A 217 -5.86 5.51 1.45
N ARG A 218 -5.90 5.86 0.17
CA ARG A 218 -5.83 7.23 -0.31
C ARG A 218 -7.21 7.85 -0.29
N VAL A 219 -7.27 9.14 -0.07
CA VAL A 219 -8.48 9.96 -0.16
C VAL A 219 -8.34 10.98 -1.29
N PRO A 220 -9.47 11.40 -1.88
CA PRO A 220 -9.51 12.60 -2.71
C PRO A 220 -8.88 13.82 -2.00
N VAL A 221 -8.32 14.76 -2.76
CA VAL A 221 -7.57 15.90 -2.23
C VAL A 221 -8.48 16.85 -1.42
N ASP A 222 -9.70 17.07 -1.88
CA ASP A 222 -10.74 17.81 -1.18
C ASP A 222 -11.12 17.16 0.16
N VAL A 223 -11.29 15.84 0.20
CA VAL A 223 -11.50 15.08 1.43
C VAL A 223 -10.27 15.18 2.35
N ALA A 224 -9.06 15.20 1.79
CA ALA A 224 -7.83 15.36 2.54
C ALA A 224 -7.76 16.72 3.25
N TYR A 225 -8.22 17.81 2.63
CA TYR A 225 -8.34 19.13 3.29
C TYR A 225 -9.31 19.09 4.44
N GLN A 226 -10.52 18.58 4.21
CA GLN A 226 -11.57 18.53 5.23
C GLN A 226 -11.13 17.78 6.48
N ARG A 227 -10.27 16.75 6.30
CA ARG A 227 -9.73 15.92 7.39
C ARG A 227 -8.40 16.42 7.94
N GLY A 228 -7.83 17.49 7.39
CA GLY A 228 -6.54 18.05 7.79
C GLY A 228 -5.33 17.14 7.50
N TYR A 229 -5.45 16.23 6.54
CA TYR A 229 -4.34 15.37 6.10
C TYR A 229 -3.44 16.08 5.08
N PHE A 230 -3.98 17.11 4.43
CA PHE A 230 -3.29 17.89 3.43
C PHE A 230 -3.51 19.38 3.69
N ASP A 231 -2.48 20.19 3.41
CA ASP A 231 -2.49 21.62 3.66
C ASP A 231 -2.72 22.41 2.37
N GLU A 232 -3.52 23.47 2.45
CA GLU A 232 -3.86 24.31 1.29
C GLU A 232 -2.62 25.04 0.75
N ALA A 233 -1.70 25.47 1.61
CA ALA A 233 -0.49 26.16 1.14
C ALA A 233 0.41 25.23 0.35
N LEU A 234 0.56 23.97 0.80
CA LEU A 234 1.29 22.96 0.03
C LEU A 234 0.60 22.67 -1.30
N ASN A 235 -0.73 22.60 -1.35
CA ASN A 235 -1.43 22.43 -2.63
C ASN A 235 -1.20 23.57 -3.61
N LEU A 236 -1.17 24.80 -3.14
CA LEU A 236 -0.86 25.96 -3.99
C LEU A 236 0.54 25.85 -4.58
N ILE A 237 1.51 25.39 -3.79
CA ILE A 237 2.87 25.10 -4.29
C ILE A 237 2.80 24.02 -5.37
N LEU A 238 2.14 22.88 -5.10
CA LEU A 238 2.04 21.77 -6.06
C LEU A 238 1.23 22.09 -7.32
N ALA A 239 0.30 23.04 -7.25
CA ALA A 239 -0.49 23.50 -8.39
C ALA A 239 0.30 24.44 -9.32
N ASP A 240 1.39 25.03 -8.82
CA ASP A 240 2.29 25.87 -9.61
C ASP A 240 3.47 25.05 -10.18
N PRO A 241 3.56 24.86 -11.50
CA PRO A 241 4.65 24.12 -12.13
C PRO A 241 5.94 24.96 -12.24
N SER A 242 6.27 25.74 -11.20
CA SER A 242 7.52 26.48 -11.06
C SER A 242 8.69 25.54 -10.63
N ASP A 243 9.90 26.07 -10.51
CA ASP A 243 11.09 25.24 -10.20
C ASP A 243 11.02 24.57 -8.81
N ASP A 244 10.25 25.14 -7.87
CA ASP A 244 10.15 24.64 -6.51
C ASP A 244 9.40 23.28 -6.40
N THR A 245 8.65 22.88 -7.43
CA THR A 245 7.97 21.57 -7.49
C THR A 245 8.69 20.53 -8.32
N LYS A 246 9.72 20.92 -9.08
CA LYS A 246 10.49 20.03 -9.96
C LYS A 246 11.63 19.32 -9.22
N GLY A 247 11.28 18.54 -8.20
CA GLY A 247 12.26 17.83 -7.36
C GLY A 247 12.84 16.57 -7.97
N PHE A 248 12.26 16.06 -9.07
CA PHE A 248 12.70 14.83 -9.70
C PHE A 248 13.62 15.12 -10.87
N PHE A 249 14.59 14.24 -11.11
CA PHE A 249 15.61 14.43 -12.15
C PHE A 249 15.53 13.29 -13.16
N ASP A 250 15.40 13.63 -14.45
CA ASP A 250 15.49 12.63 -15.52
C ASP A 250 16.98 12.33 -15.82
N PRO A 251 17.45 11.09 -15.59
CA PRO A 251 18.83 10.69 -15.91
C PRO A 251 19.17 10.75 -17.41
N ASN A 252 18.19 10.74 -18.32
CA ASN A 252 18.42 10.78 -19.76
C ASN A 252 18.57 12.21 -20.29
N THR A 253 17.64 13.11 -19.94
CA THR A 253 17.65 14.49 -20.46
C THR A 253 18.39 15.47 -19.55
N HIS A 254 18.71 15.07 -18.31
CA HIS A 254 19.30 15.91 -17.29
C HIS A 254 18.43 17.12 -16.87
N GLU A 255 17.11 16.98 -16.99
CA GLU A 255 16.15 18.01 -16.62
C GLU A 255 15.52 17.73 -15.25
N ASN A 256 15.20 18.80 -14.53
CA ASN A 256 14.34 18.74 -13.36
C ASN A 256 12.88 18.71 -13.81
N LEU A 257 12.10 17.80 -13.23
CA LEU A 257 10.72 17.51 -13.57
C LEU A 257 9.90 17.34 -12.30
N THR A 258 8.59 17.51 -12.45
CA THR A 258 7.63 17.04 -11.45
C THR A 258 7.57 15.50 -11.49
N TYR A 259 7.12 14.86 -10.43
CA TYR A 259 6.90 13.41 -10.39
C TYR A 259 6.00 12.95 -11.53
N MET A 260 4.91 13.68 -11.79
CA MET A 260 3.97 13.31 -12.85
C MET A 260 4.64 13.34 -14.23
N GLN A 261 5.44 14.37 -14.52
CA GLN A 261 6.19 14.47 -15.77
C GLN A 261 7.20 13.33 -15.94
N LEU A 262 7.87 12.91 -14.85
CA LEU A 262 8.79 11.78 -14.90
C LEU A 262 8.05 10.44 -15.06
N LEU A 263 6.88 10.29 -14.43
CA LEU A 263 6.03 9.11 -14.56
C LEU A 263 5.51 8.97 -16.00
N GLU A 264 5.18 10.07 -16.69
CA GLU A 264 4.79 10.07 -18.11
C GLU A 264 5.93 9.60 -19.05
N ARG A 265 7.19 9.72 -18.63
CA ARG A 265 8.35 9.19 -19.37
C ARG A 265 8.58 7.69 -19.11
N CYS A 266 7.87 7.09 -18.17
CA CYS A 266 7.99 5.66 -17.87
C CYS A 266 7.20 4.80 -18.86
N VAL A 267 7.68 3.58 -19.08
CA VAL A 267 6.96 2.55 -19.82
C VAL A 267 6.23 1.66 -18.82
N ARG A 268 4.96 1.35 -19.08
CA ARG A 268 4.20 0.41 -18.28
C ARG A 268 4.43 -1.01 -18.79
N ASP A 269 4.99 -1.88 -17.95
CA ASP A 269 5.16 -3.30 -18.26
C ASP A 269 3.79 -3.99 -18.35
N PRO A 270 3.43 -4.63 -19.49
CA PRO A 270 2.13 -5.25 -19.66
C PRO A 270 1.90 -6.47 -18.76
N ASN A 271 2.96 -7.13 -18.28
CA ASN A 271 2.84 -8.33 -17.45
C ASN A 271 2.63 -8.00 -15.97
N THR A 272 3.36 -6.99 -15.48
CA THR A 272 3.33 -6.62 -14.05
C THR A 272 2.46 -5.40 -13.77
N GLY A 273 2.20 -4.58 -14.79
CA GLY A 273 1.51 -3.30 -14.68
C GLY A 273 2.36 -2.18 -14.05
N LEU A 274 3.65 -2.45 -13.77
CA LEU A 274 4.57 -1.51 -13.14
C LEU A 274 5.10 -0.47 -14.13
N TYR A 275 5.35 0.75 -13.64
CA TYR A 275 6.00 1.80 -14.43
C TYR A 275 7.51 1.71 -14.25
N LEU A 276 8.24 1.59 -15.36
CA LEU A 276 9.69 1.51 -15.39
C LEU A 276 10.24 2.68 -16.19
N LEU A 277 11.20 3.41 -15.61
CA LEU A 277 11.88 4.51 -16.29
C LEU A 277 12.93 3.92 -17.25
N PRO A 278 12.77 4.06 -18.58
CA PRO A 278 13.77 3.59 -19.51
C PRO A 278 15.04 4.45 -19.40
N LEU A 279 16.20 3.79 -19.38
CA LEU A 279 17.49 4.45 -19.56
C LEU A 279 17.90 4.36 -21.03
N THR A 280 18.55 5.42 -21.52
CA THR A 280 19.07 5.52 -22.90
C THR A 280 20.57 5.73 -22.94
#